data_AF-A0AAD9E091-F1
#
_entry.id   AF-A0AAD9E091-F1
#
_cell.length_a   1.000
_cell.length_b   1.000
_cell.length_c   1.000
_cell.angle_alpha   90.00
_cell.angle_beta   90.00
_cell.angle_gamma   90.00
#
_symmetry.space_group_name_H-M   'P 1'
#
loop_
_entity.id
_entity.type
_entity.pdbx_description
1 polymer ?
#
loop_
_entity_poly.entity_id
_entity_poly.type
_entity_poly.pdbx_seq_one_letter_code
_entity_poly.pdbx_strand_id
1 'polypeptide(L)'
;MECKEKIQVPVFLSVDKELFAREIYPLRKPAVLKGVSLGQCLEKWTLAYLAEKGGDREVKVHVSSASQMSFLHKNFVYRTLPFDTFVQRAAEDEHLDFFISKDESYYLRSLGEDARKEPADLRKQFPELAEDFHIPCFFEPEQFFSSVLRISSPGLQLWTHYDVMDNLLAQVTGTKRVVLYSPQDALHLYLTGDKSEVLDIDSPDLEQFPEFVKACRYECVLEPGDLLFIPALWFHNTLALQFSVGINMFWRHLAPDSYDKKDPYGNKDPLAATRALQTLERALSMLDELPDDYRDFYARRMAGMDVKMRPSYIRPVLCILLRFHFMGVAPHSDIQPNHTLMFDSVSHGNSLRNCSCAVAVHSCDEALANVHCSCGTVPRSALPPGGLRWNDSPADGTLTVWVHEPWVLRELLNGSQVPELRLSLCDSAPLDSPAQYLTLVGLRRLQVSTSARGAPRLDQALSISTGVLGQDGGLSIAFLDVWSLNGVLHLKAYSVVGPPLLALTQHFPNLALSGADVWSNDPNHIHKPSILTFIY
;
A
#
# COMPACT_ATOMS: atom_id res chain seq x y z
N MET A 1 2.68 8.44 32.04
CA MET A 1 2.38 8.31 30.59
C MET A 1 0.88 8.24 30.49
N GLU A 2 0.26 9.01 29.60
CA GLU A 2 -1.19 8.97 29.43
C GLU A 2 -1.56 7.73 28.62
N CYS A 3 -2.43 6.89 29.17
CA CYS A 3 -3.06 5.82 28.41
C CYS A 3 -3.94 6.48 27.35
N LYS A 4 -3.77 6.12 26.06
CA LYS A 4 -4.62 6.64 24.98
C LYS A 4 -6.09 6.37 25.30
N GLU A 5 -6.96 7.34 25.01
CA GLU A 5 -8.41 7.19 25.23
C GLU A 5 -8.94 5.88 24.62
N LYS A 6 -9.78 5.17 25.38
CA LYS A 6 -10.48 3.97 24.90
C LYS A 6 -11.49 4.37 23.82
N ILE A 7 -11.16 4.13 22.56
CA ILE A 7 -12.03 4.49 21.44
C ILE A 7 -13.18 3.49 21.37
N GLN A 8 -14.42 3.97 21.40
CA GLN A 8 -15.58 3.09 21.15
C GLN A 8 -15.63 2.69 19.67
N VAL A 9 -15.89 1.42 19.37
CA VAL A 9 -16.14 0.98 17.99
C VAL A 9 -17.42 1.66 17.48
N PRO A 10 -17.41 2.28 16.28
CA PRO A 10 -18.61 2.92 15.72
C PRO A 10 -19.78 1.94 15.57
N VAL A 11 -20.97 2.38 15.99
CA VAL A 11 -22.21 1.61 15.91
C VAL A 11 -23.07 2.15 14.77
N PHE A 12 -23.51 1.26 13.88
CA PHE A 12 -24.43 1.52 12.79
C PHE A 12 -25.73 0.77 13.02
N LEU A 13 -26.87 1.40 12.71
CA LEU A 13 -28.21 0.84 12.91
C LEU A 13 -28.86 0.52 11.56
N SER A 14 -29.64 -0.55 11.49
CA SER A 14 -30.45 -0.94 10.31
C SER A 14 -29.63 -1.05 9.02
N VAL A 15 -28.48 -1.72 9.11
CA VAL A 15 -27.50 -1.83 8.01
C VAL A 15 -27.98 -2.83 6.94
N ASP A 16 -28.15 -2.34 5.71
CA ASP A 16 -28.38 -3.15 4.51
C ASP A 16 -27.08 -3.38 3.71
N LYS A 17 -27.15 -4.14 2.61
CA LYS A 17 -25.98 -4.49 1.79
C LYS A 17 -25.36 -3.25 1.16
N GLU A 18 -26.21 -2.33 0.69
CA GLU A 18 -25.84 -1.12 -0.01
C GLU A 18 -25.10 -0.14 0.90
N LEU A 19 -25.59 0.08 2.13
CA LEU A 19 -24.94 0.88 3.16
C LEU A 19 -23.62 0.25 3.61
N PHE A 20 -23.60 -1.06 3.86
CA PHE A 20 -22.37 -1.75 4.25
C PHE A 20 -21.30 -1.62 3.17
N ALA A 21 -21.65 -1.90 1.91
CA ALA A 21 -20.72 -1.85 0.79
C ALA A 21 -20.24 -0.43 0.44
N ARG A 22 -21.07 0.61 0.64
CA ARG A 22 -20.73 2.01 0.31
C ARG A 22 -20.00 2.74 1.43
N GLU A 23 -20.41 2.56 2.69
CA GLU A 23 -20.04 3.46 3.79
C GLU A 23 -19.30 2.80 4.95
N ILE A 24 -19.35 1.47 5.08
CA ILE A 24 -18.72 0.75 6.20
C ILE A 24 -17.49 -0.03 5.71
N TYR A 25 -17.69 -0.95 4.77
CA TYR A 25 -16.66 -1.82 4.22
C TYR A 25 -15.45 -1.07 3.61
N PRO A 26 -15.62 0.04 2.85
CA PRO A 26 -14.48 0.77 2.29
C PRO A 26 -13.62 1.51 3.32
N LEU A 27 -14.13 1.75 4.54
CA LEU A 27 -13.37 2.44 5.60
C LEU A 27 -12.28 1.56 6.23
N ARG A 28 -12.35 0.23 6.05
CA ARG A 28 -11.40 -0.76 6.58
C ARG A 28 -11.11 -0.62 8.09
N LYS A 29 -12.15 -0.26 8.85
CA LYS A 29 -12.18 -0.14 10.32
C LYS A 29 -13.27 -1.03 10.90
N PRO A 30 -13.17 -1.45 12.18
CA PRO A 30 -14.22 -2.22 12.83
C PRO A 30 -15.51 -1.40 12.97
N ALA A 31 -16.65 -2.10 12.93
CA ALA A 31 -17.97 -1.50 13.03
C ALA A 31 -18.95 -2.49 13.68
N VAL A 32 -19.73 -2.03 14.67
CA VAL A 32 -20.86 -2.80 15.22
C VAL A 32 -22.09 -2.49 14.37
N LEU A 33 -22.79 -3.51 13.89
CA LEU A 33 -23.97 -3.41 13.05
C LEU A 33 -25.15 -3.98 13.84
N LYS A 34 -26.10 -3.13 14.24
CA LYS A 34 -27.32 -3.53 14.99
C LYS A 34 -28.54 -3.59 14.06
N GLY A 35 -29.43 -4.55 14.32
CA GLY A 35 -30.69 -4.70 13.59
C GLY A 35 -30.57 -5.42 12.24
N VAL A 36 -29.47 -6.14 12.00
CA VAL A 36 -29.34 -7.06 10.86
C VAL A 36 -30.01 -8.39 11.23
N SER A 37 -30.80 -8.97 10.32
CA SER A 37 -31.48 -10.24 10.60
C SER A 37 -30.50 -11.42 10.58
N LEU A 38 -30.39 -12.12 11.71
CA LEU A 38 -29.59 -13.34 11.88
C LEU A 38 -30.44 -14.63 11.81
N GLY A 39 -31.74 -14.53 11.52
CA GLY A 39 -32.66 -15.66 11.51
C GLY A 39 -33.22 -16.02 12.90
N GLN A 40 -33.80 -17.21 13.02
CA GLN A 40 -34.48 -17.69 14.23
C GLN A 40 -33.54 -18.11 15.37
N CYS A 41 -32.23 -18.15 15.12
CA CYS A 41 -31.22 -18.52 16.12
C CYS A 41 -31.31 -17.69 17.42
N LEU A 42 -31.61 -16.39 17.32
CA LEU A 42 -31.74 -15.46 18.44
C LEU A 42 -32.87 -15.82 19.42
N GLU A 43 -33.90 -16.52 18.94
CA GLU A 43 -35.04 -16.97 19.75
C GLU A 43 -34.87 -18.43 20.20
N LYS A 44 -34.29 -19.28 19.34
CA LYS A 44 -34.20 -20.73 19.56
C LYS A 44 -32.99 -21.19 20.36
N TRP A 45 -31.82 -20.56 20.23
CA TRP A 45 -30.52 -21.07 20.71
C TRP A 45 -30.31 -20.92 22.23
N THR A 46 -31.25 -21.51 22.97
CA THR A 46 -31.17 -21.84 24.39
C THR A 46 -30.23 -23.02 24.61
N LEU A 47 -29.79 -23.19 25.87
CA LEU A 47 -28.91 -24.30 26.26
C LEU A 47 -29.46 -25.68 25.87
N ALA A 48 -30.75 -25.91 26.15
CA ALA A 48 -31.41 -27.18 25.85
C ALA A 48 -31.55 -27.44 24.34
N TYR A 49 -31.90 -26.40 23.56
CA TYR A 49 -32.03 -26.52 22.10
C TYR A 49 -30.67 -26.78 21.42
N LEU A 50 -29.62 -26.09 21.87
CA LEU A 50 -28.26 -26.34 21.39
C LEU A 50 -27.79 -27.76 21.70
N ALA A 51 -28.06 -28.25 22.92
CA ALA A 51 -27.75 -29.64 23.27
C ALA A 51 -28.54 -30.65 22.41
N GLU A 52 -29.85 -30.45 22.22
CA GLU A 52 -30.69 -31.29 21.35
C GLU A 52 -30.17 -31.32 19.89
N LYS A 53 -29.84 -30.15 19.33
CA LYS A 53 -29.50 -30.00 17.90
C LYS A 53 -28.04 -30.23 17.54
N GLY A 54 -27.13 -30.24 18.50
CA GLY A 54 -25.77 -30.75 18.29
C GLY A 54 -25.60 -32.23 18.68
N GLY A 55 -26.44 -32.72 19.60
CA GLY A 55 -26.49 -34.13 20.00
C GLY A 55 -25.17 -34.68 20.51
N ASP A 56 -24.93 -35.96 20.23
CA ASP A 56 -23.74 -36.70 20.63
C ASP A 56 -22.49 -36.42 19.76
N ARG A 57 -22.54 -35.42 18.87
CA ARG A 57 -21.45 -35.14 17.92
C ARG A 57 -20.17 -34.72 18.66
N GLU A 58 -19.19 -35.61 18.65
CA GLU A 58 -17.85 -35.38 19.20
C GLU A 58 -17.19 -34.11 18.66
N VAL A 59 -16.97 -33.12 19.53
CA VAL A 59 -16.32 -31.84 19.23
C VAL A 59 -15.04 -31.64 20.02
N LYS A 60 -14.03 -31.05 19.36
CA LYS A 60 -12.74 -30.71 19.97
C LYS A 60 -12.82 -29.37 20.68
N VAL A 61 -12.66 -29.42 22.00
CA VAL A 61 -12.78 -28.28 22.90
C VAL A 61 -11.43 -27.97 23.54
N HIS A 62 -11.23 -26.71 23.89
CA HIS A 62 -10.15 -26.26 24.75
C HIS A 62 -10.68 -26.21 26.17
N VAL A 63 -9.91 -26.69 27.14
CA VAL A 63 -10.25 -26.70 28.57
C VAL A 63 -9.12 -26.04 29.35
N SER A 64 -9.44 -25.10 30.24
CA SER A 64 -8.47 -24.28 30.98
C SER A 64 -8.96 -23.98 32.39
N SER A 65 -8.11 -24.14 33.40
CA SER A 65 -8.38 -23.62 34.76
C SER A 65 -7.99 -22.15 34.93
N ALA A 66 -7.55 -21.49 33.86
CA ALA A 66 -7.27 -20.05 33.82
C ALA A 66 -8.28 -19.31 32.94
N SER A 67 -8.82 -18.20 33.45
CA SER A 67 -9.73 -17.30 32.73
C SER A 67 -9.06 -16.60 31.54
N GLN A 68 -7.74 -16.37 31.60
CA GLN A 68 -6.95 -15.82 30.49
C GLN A 68 -6.19 -16.94 29.77
N MET A 69 -6.61 -17.30 28.56
CA MET A 69 -5.97 -18.34 27.75
C MET A 69 -4.79 -17.79 26.94
N SER A 70 -3.64 -18.45 26.99
CA SER A 70 -2.46 -18.18 26.16
C SER A 70 -2.11 -19.36 25.26
N PHE A 71 -2.17 -19.16 23.95
CA PHE A 71 -1.72 -20.17 22.96
C PHE A 71 -0.20 -20.32 22.90
N LEU A 72 0.55 -19.27 23.26
CA LEU A 72 2.02 -19.28 23.25
C LEU A 72 2.56 -20.12 24.42
N HIS A 73 2.01 -19.94 25.62
CA HIS A 73 2.38 -20.72 26.81
C HIS A 73 1.58 -22.02 26.97
N LYS A 74 0.46 -22.18 26.25
CA LYS A 74 -0.42 -23.37 26.23
C LYS A 74 -0.92 -23.75 27.62
N ASN A 75 -1.47 -22.77 28.35
CA ASN A 75 -2.10 -22.97 29.67
C ASN A 75 -3.49 -23.62 29.61
N PHE A 76 -3.76 -24.40 28.56
CA PHE A 76 -5.03 -25.10 28.32
C PHE A 76 -4.73 -26.44 27.63
N VAL A 77 -5.67 -27.38 27.71
CA VAL A 77 -5.57 -28.69 27.06
C VAL A 77 -6.68 -28.89 26.02
N TYR A 78 -6.38 -29.66 24.98
CA TYR A 78 -7.40 -30.14 24.06
C TYR A 78 -8.09 -31.38 24.65
N ARG A 79 -9.42 -31.42 24.53
CA ARG A 79 -10.28 -32.57 24.84
C ARG A 79 -11.28 -32.77 23.71
N THR A 80 -11.93 -33.92 23.71
CA THR A 80 -13.13 -34.18 22.90
C THR A 80 -14.28 -34.47 23.86
N LEU A 81 -15.47 -33.98 23.53
CA LEU A 81 -16.71 -34.25 24.22
C LEU A 81 -17.85 -34.36 23.19
N PRO A 82 -18.89 -35.16 23.47
CA PRO A 82 -20.21 -34.98 22.87
C PRO A 82 -20.68 -33.52 22.99
N PHE A 83 -21.29 -32.97 21.93
CA PHE A 83 -21.65 -31.56 21.88
C PHE A 83 -22.66 -31.16 22.95
N ASP A 84 -23.66 -32.00 23.21
CA ASP A 84 -24.67 -31.82 24.26
C ASP A 84 -24.04 -31.60 25.66
N THR A 85 -23.07 -32.46 25.99
CA THR A 85 -22.34 -32.51 27.25
C THR A 85 -21.37 -31.34 27.36
N PHE A 86 -20.70 -30.98 26.27
CA PHE A 86 -19.88 -29.77 26.18
C PHE A 86 -20.72 -28.51 26.40
N VAL A 87 -21.87 -28.37 25.73
CA VAL A 87 -22.71 -27.16 25.83
C VAL A 87 -23.22 -26.97 27.25
N GLN A 88 -23.64 -28.03 27.93
CA GLN A 88 -24.05 -27.99 29.34
C GLN A 88 -22.93 -27.48 30.24
N ARG A 89 -21.76 -28.17 30.26
CA ARG A 89 -20.61 -27.75 31.08
C ARG A 89 -20.11 -26.35 30.71
N ALA A 90 -20.14 -25.97 29.44
CA ALA A 90 -19.72 -24.64 29.04
C ALA A 90 -20.57 -23.52 29.67
N ALA A 91 -21.81 -23.79 30.11
CA ALA A 91 -22.67 -22.83 30.79
C ALA A 91 -22.68 -22.94 32.33
N GLU A 92 -21.93 -23.88 32.91
CA GLU A 92 -21.80 -24.08 34.36
C GLU A 92 -20.57 -23.35 34.92
N ASP A 93 -20.66 -22.82 36.15
CA ASP A 93 -19.53 -22.19 36.86
C ASP A 93 -18.74 -23.22 37.71
N GLU A 94 -19.36 -24.32 38.14
CA GLU A 94 -18.71 -25.45 38.81
C GLU A 94 -19.24 -26.79 38.30
N HIS A 95 -18.34 -27.66 37.83
CA HIS A 95 -18.65 -28.94 37.17
C HIS A 95 -18.56 -30.13 38.13
N LEU A 96 -19.49 -31.09 38.00
CA LEU A 96 -19.43 -32.37 38.73
C LEU A 96 -18.45 -33.39 38.12
N ASP A 97 -18.15 -33.26 36.82
CA ASP A 97 -17.16 -34.05 36.10
C ASP A 97 -16.29 -33.11 35.25
N PHE A 98 -14.96 -33.26 35.35
CA PHE A 98 -13.99 -32.28 34.85
C PHE A 98 -12.64 -32.92 34.50
N PHE A 99 -11.85 -32.23 33.67
CA PHE A 99 -10.56 -32.73 33.16
C PHE A 99 -9.32 -32.20 33.88
N ILE A 100 -9.44 -31.07 34.57
CA ILE A 100 -8.36 -30.32 35.25
C ILE A 100 -8.82 -29.96 36.67
N SER A 101 -9.93 -29.22 36.78
CA SER A 101 -10.46 -28.70 38.03
C SER A 101 -11.96 -28.42 37.93
N LYS A 102 -12.64 -28.35 39.08
CA LYS A 102 -14.10 -28.12 39.14
C LYS A 102 -14.56 -26.79 38.53
N ASP A 103 -13.66 -25.83 38.40
CA ASP A 103 -13.85 -24.45 37.95
C ASP A 103 -13.24 -24.21 36.54
N GLU A 104 -12.97 -25.28 35.79
CA GLU A 104 -12.40 -25.17 34.46
C GLU A 104 -13.37 -24.53 33.44
N SER A 105 -12.85 -23.65 32.60
CA SER A 105 -13.58 -22.99 31.53
C SER A 105 -13.40 -23.72 30.20
N TYR A 106 -14.48 -23.76 29.40
CA TYR A 106 -14.56 -24.48 28.14
C TYR A 106 -14.65 -23.53 26.94
N TYR A 107 -13.97 -23.86 25.83
CA TYR A 107 -14.06 -23.13 24.56
C TYR A 107 -14.05 -24.03 23.31
N LEU A 108 -15.10 -23.92 22.51
CA LEU A 108 -15.22 -24.51 21.18
C LEU A 108 -14.95 -23.46 20.09
N ARG A 109 -14.09 -23.83 19.14
CA ARG A 109 -13.92 -23.18 17.83
C ARG A 109 -14.11 -24.27 16.79
N SER A 110 -15.23 -24.28 16.06
CA SER A 110 -15.53 -25.39 15.14
C SER A 110 -14.48 -25.54 14.03
N LEU A 111 -14.32 -26.77 13.55
CA LEU A 111 -13.33 -27.17 12.55
C LEU A 111 -14.05 -27.88 11.39
N GLY A 112 -13.46 -27.85 10.19
CA GLY A 112 -13.88 -28.75 9.11
C GLY A 112 -13.66 -30.22 9.48
N GLU A 113 -14.33 -31.13 8.78
CA GLU A 113 -14.34 -32.56 9.14
C GLU A 113 -12.94 -33.18 9.06
N ASP A 114 -12.18 -32.85 8.00
CA ASP A 114 -10.72 -32.90 8.05
C ASP A 114 -10.15 -31.50 8.36
N ALA A 115 -9.90 -31.24 9.64
CA ALA A 115 -9.33 -29.99 10.16
C ALA A 115 -7.90 -29.65 9.65
N ARG A 116 -7.31 -30.46 8.75
CA ARG A 116 -6.06 -30.15 8.02
C ARG A 116 -6.29 -29.77 6.55
N LYS A 117 -7.50 -29.95 6.02
CA LYS A 117 -7.86 -29.70 4.61
C LYS A 117 -9.05 -28.78 4.42
N GLU A 118 -10.04 -28.84 5.31
CA GLU A 118 -11.32 -28.14 5.15
C GLU A 118 -11.49 -27.03 6.19
N PRO A 119 -11.87 -25.80 5.77
CA PRO A 119 -12.40 -24.80 6.68
C PRO A 119 -13.67 -25.28 7.38
N ALA A 120 -14.00 -24.66 8.51
CA ALA A 120 -15.29 -24.89 9.14
C ALA A 120 -16.41 -24.30 8.28
N ASP A 121 -17.56 -24.97 8.28
CA ASP A 121 -18.79 -24.50 7.66
C ASP A 121 -19.96 -25.02 8.50
N LEU A 122 -20.66 -24.11 9.16
CA LEU A 122 -21.82 -24.40 9.99
C LEU A 122 -22.83 -25.32 9.27
N ARG A 123 -23.03 -25.11 7.96
CA ARG A 123 -23.96 -25.88 7.11
C ARG A 123 -23.55 -27.35 6.93
N LYS A 124 -22.28 -27.67 7.13
CA LYS A 124 -21.74 -29.04 7.09
C LYS A 124 -21.70 -29.67 8.49
N GLN A 125 -21.15 -28.96 9.47
CA GLN A 125 -20.91 -29.53 10.80
C GLN A 125 -22.15 -29.51 11.71
N PHE A 126 -23.06 -28.56 11.52
CA PHE A 126 -24.28 -28.39 12.33
C PHE A 126 -25.47 -27.98 11.43
N PRO A 127 -25.90 -28.83 10.48
CA PRO A 127 -26.92 -28.46 9.49
C PRO A 127 -28.24 -27.99 10.12
N GLU A 128 -28.74 -28.67 11.16
CA GLU A 128 -29.98 -28.26 11.84
C GLU A 128 -29.86 -26.89 12.52
N LEU A 129 -28.69 -26.54 13.08
CA LEU A 129 -28.44 -25.19 13.59
C LEU A 129 -28.28 -24.18 12.44
N ALA A 130 -27.73 -24.58 11.29
CA ALA A 130 -27.56 -23.70 10.14
C ALA A 130 -28.89 -23.29 9.49
N GLU A 131 -29.97 -24.07 9.65
CA GLU A 131 -31.33 -23.69 9.21
C GLU A 131 -31.88 -22.49 9.99
N ASP A 132 -31.44 -22.29 11.25
CA ASP A 132 -31.84 -21.15 12.08
C ASP A 132 -31.06 -19.86 11.80
N PHE A 133 -29.89 -19.97 11.17
CA PHE A 133 -28.93 -18.86 11.05
C PHE A 133 -28.86 -18.29 9.64
N HIS A 134 -29.23 -17.01 9.51
CA HIS A 134 -29.07 -16.27 8.26
C HIS A 134 -27.68 -15.63 8.18
N ILE A 135 -26.88 -16.04 7.19
CA ILE A 135 -25.62 -15.37 6.84
C ILE A 135 -25.94 -14.03 6.14
N PRO A 136 -25.56 -12.86 6.68
CA PRO A 136 -25.81 -11.58 6.03
C PRO A 136 -25.14 -11.46 4.66
N CYS A 137 -25.85 -10.91 3.68
CA CYS A 137 -25.42 -10.80 2.28
C CYS A 137 -24.37 -9.69 2.00
N PHE A 138 -23.48 -9.43 2.95
CA PHE A 138 -22.49 -8.36 2.94
C PHE A 138 -21.21 -8.63 2.11
N PHE A 139 -21.09 -9.84 1.56
CA PHE A 139 -20.03 -10.27 0.64
C PHE A 139 -20.62 -11.21 -0.42
N GLU A 140 -19.96 -11.35 -1.57
CA GLU A 140 -20.46 -12.26 -2.62
C GLU A 140 -20.15 -13.74 -2.30
N PRO A 141 -21.00 -14.70 -2.73
CA PRO A 141 -20.87 -16.11 -2.36
C PRO A 141 -19.49 -16.73 -2.67
N GLU A 142 -18.84 -16.29 -3.74
CA GLU A 142 -17.53 -16.76 -4.20
C GLU A 142 -16.39 -16.28 -3.27
N GLN A 143 -16.61 -15.21 -2.52
CA GLN A 143 -15.66 -14.72 -1.52
C GLN A 143 -15.67 -15.56 -0.25
N PHE A 144 -16.77 -16.28 0.06
CA PHE A 144 -16.92 -17.06 1.28
C PHE A 144 -15.74 -18.03 1.50
N PHE A 145 -15.25 -18.08 2.73
CA PHE A 145 -14.14 -18.94 3.13
C PHE A 145 -14.55 -19.92 4.25
N SER A 146 -15.21 -19.45 5.31
CA SER A 146 -15.56 -20.29 6.46
C SER A 146 -16.70 -19.70 7.29
N SER A 147 -17.49 -20.54 7.93
CA SER A 147 -18.39 -20.15 9.03
C SER A 147 -18.06 -20.99 10.28
N VAL A 148 -17.61 -20.32 11.34
CA VAL A 148 -17.03 -20.93 12.54
C VAL A 148 -17.95 -20.69 13.73
N LEU A 149 -18.51 -21.77 14.30
CA LEU A 149 -19.23 -21.72 15.57
C LEU A 149 -18.23 -21.50 16.71
N ARG A 150 -18.52 -20.53 17.57
CA ARG A 150 -17.77 -20.19 18.79
C ARG A 150 -18.69 -20.35 19.99
N ILE A 151 -18.33 -21.19 20.94
CA ILE A 151 -19.05 -21.35 22.21
C ILE A 151 -18.03 -21.28 23.35
N SER A 152 -18.29 -20.46 24.36
CA SER A 152 -17.34 -20.15 25.45
C SER A 152 -18.02 -19.94 26.79
N SER A 153 -17.40 -20.47 27.85
CA SER A 153 -17.79 -20.23 29.24
C SER A 153 -17.74 -18.76 29.66
N PRO A 154 -18.50 -18.35 30.70
CA PRO A 154 -18.36 -17.03 31.32
C PRO A 154 -16.92 -16.75 31.75
N GLY A 155 -16.51 -15.48 31.75
CA GLY A 155 -15.20 -15.03 32.25
C GLY A 155 -14.01 -15.40 31.36
N LEU A 156 -14.20 -16.17 30.29
CA LEU A 156 -13.10 -16.69 29.47
C LEU A 156 -12.61 -15.65 28.44
N GLN A 157 -11.34 -15.27 28.55
CA GLN A 157 -10.61 -14.37 27.68
C GLN A 157 -9.66 -15.15 26.76
N LEU A 158 -9.79 -14.94 25.45
CA LEU A 158 -8.86 -15.45 24.45
C LEU A 158 -7.68 -14.48 24.26
N TRP A 159 -6.52 -15.02 23.89
CA TRP A 159 -5.34 -14.23 23.51
C TRP A 159 -5.63 -13.30 22.32
N THR A 160 -4.94 -12.16 22.28
CA THR A 160 -5.04 -11.20 21.16
C THR A 160 -4.40 -11.79 19.89
N HIS A 161 -5.12 -11.80 18.78
CA HIS A 161 -4.65 -12.33 17.48
C HIS A 161 -5.26 -11.59 16.29
N TYR A 162 -4.75 -11.81 15.07
CA TYR A 162 -5.37 -11.36 13.82
C TYR A 162 -5.69 -12.53 12.87
N ASP A 163 -6.63 -12.29 11.95
CA ASP A 163 -6.95 -13.18 10.84
C ASP A 163 -6.63 -12.47 9.50
N VAL A 164 -6.35 -13.24 8.44
CA VAL A 164 -5.97 -12.74 7.11
C VAL A 164 -7.19 -12.58 6.17
N MET A 165 -8.36 -13.04 6.63
CA MET A 165 -9.67 -12.89 5.99
C MET A 165 -10.45 -11.73 6.63
N ASP A 166 -11.39 -11.14 5.89
CA ASP A 166 -12.41 -10.28 6.51
C ASP A 166 -13.39 -11.15 7.32
N ASN A 167 -13.89 -10.62 8.43
CA ASN A 167 -14.65 -11.37 9.44
C ASN A 167 -15.88 -10.59 9.92
N LEU A 168 -17.02 -11.29 10.05
CA LEU A 168 -18.21 -10.84 10.77
C LEU A 168 -18.44 -11.76 11.96
N LEU A 169 -18.29 -11.23 13.17
CA LEU A 169 -18.64 -11.91 14.42
C LEU A 169 -20.10 -11.60 14.76
N ALA A 170 -21.01 -12.55 14.52
CA ALA A 170 -22.36 -12.54 15.06
C ALA A 170 -22.37 -13.00 16.52
N GLN A 171 -22.99 -12.22 17.40
CA GLN A 171 -23.26 -12.62 18.78
C GLN A 171 -24.71 -13.10 18.88
N VAL A 172 -24.91 -14.39 19.19
CA VAL A 172 -26.25 -15.03 19.15
C VAL A 172 -26.84 -15.19 20.55
N THR A 173 -26.04 -15.71 21.50
CA THR A 173 -26.47 -15.94 22.89
C THR A 173 -25.46 -15.35 23.85
N GLY A 174 -25.92 -14.64 24.89
CA GLY A 174 -25.07 -13.97 25.89
C GLY A 174 -24.27 -12.78 25.36
N THR A 175 -23.57 -12.08 26.25
CA THR A 175 -22.77 -10.88 25.94
C THR A 175 -21.27 -11.17 25.83
N LYS A 176 -20.58 -10.44 24.96
CA LYS A 176 -19.13 -10.59 24.71
C LYS A 176 -18.46 -9.22 24.57
N ARG A 177 -17.43 -8.97 25.38
CA ARG A 177 -16.56 -7.80 25.20
C ARG A 177 -15.53 -8.12 24.11
N VAL A 178 -15.34 -7.20 23.18
CA VAL A 178 -14.29 -7.27 22.17
C VAL A 178 -13.42 -6.03 22.24
N VAL A 179 -12.11 -6.23 22.31
CA VAL A 179 -11.09 -5.18 22.26
C VAL A 179 -10.28 -5.38 20.98
N LEU A 180 -10.05 -4.31 20.22
CA LEU A 180 -9.34 -4.36 18.94
C LEU A 180 -8.21 -3.33 18.88
N TYR A 181 -7.20 -3.62 18.07
CA TYR A 181 -6.07 -2.74 17.79
C TYR A 181 -5.83 -2.66 16.28
N SER A 182 -5.32 -1.52 15.83
CA SER A 182 -5.07 -1.27 14.40
C SER A 182 -4.00 -2.23 13.85
N PRO A 183 -4.06 -2.64 12.56
CA PRO A 183 -2.93 -3.26 11.87
C PRO A 183 -1.63 -2.45 11.99
N GLN A 184 -1.75 -1.12 12.15
CA GLN A 184 -0.62 -0.20 12.33
C GLN A 184 0.04 -0.29 13.72
N ASP A 185 -0.63 -0.85 14.73
CA ASP A 185 -0.11 -1.03 16.08
C ASP A 185 0.72 -2.33 16.25
N ALA A 186 0.95 -3.10 15.18
CA ALA A 186 1.68 -4.38 15.23
C ALA A 186 3.03 -4.32 16.00
N LEU A 187 3.78 -3.22 15.89
CA LEU A 187 5.04 -3.00 16.60
C LEU A 187 4.88 -2.78 18.12
N HIS A 188 3.70 -2.37 18.58
CA HIS A 188 3.35 -2.18 19.99
C HIS A 188 2.79 -3.44 20.64
N LEU A 189 2.45 -4.47 19.86
CA LEU A 189 1.66 -5.64 20.28
C LEU A 189 2.49 -6.90 20.55
N TYR A 190 3.82 -6.86 20.43
CA TYR A 190 4.73 -7.98 20.77
C TYR A 190 4.28 -9.31 20.14
N LEU A 191 4.42 -9.39 18.81
CA LEU A 191 3.82 -10.46 18.02
C LEU A 191 4.77 -11.65 17.82
N THR A 192 4.37 -12.81 18.33
CA THR A 192 4.91 -14.12 17.96
C THR A 192 3.96 -14.76 16.94
N GLY A 193 4.24 -14.53 15.65
CA GLY A 193 3.37 -14.93 14.54
C GLY A 193 2.08 -14.10 14.49
N ASP A 194 0.93 -14.75 14.36
CA ASP A 194 -0.39 -14.11 14.29
C ASP A 194 -0.96 -13.67 15.66
N LYS A 195 -0.16 -13.76 16.73
CA LYS A 195 -0.58 -13.69 18.14
C LYS A 195 0.29 -12.74 18.96
N SER A 196 -0.33 -11.99 19.86
CA SER A 196 0.36 -11.16 20.85
C SER A 196 0.84 -11.98 22.05
N GLU A 197 1.99 -11.60 22.60
CA GLU A 197 2.49 -12.07 23.90
C GLU A 197 1.79 -11.37 25.09
N VAL A 198 1.12 -10.24 24.85
CA VAL A 198 0.41 -9.48 25.90
C VAL A 198 -0.95 -10.14 26.19
N LEU A 199 -0.96 -10.99 27.21
CA LEU A 199 -2.12 -11.77 27.63
C LEU A 199 -3.17 -10.94 28.39
N ASP A 200 -2.73 -10.17 29.40
CA ASP A 200 -3.59 -9.22 30.09
C ASP A 200 -3.51 -7.87 29.38
N ILE A 201 -4.61 -7.47 28.76
CA ILE A 201 -4.74 -6.23 27.99
C ILE A 201 -5.40 -5.09 28.79
N ASP A 202 -5.86 -5.36 30.02
CA ASP A 202 -6.46 -4.38 30.93
C ASP A 202 -5.47 -3.92 32.00
N SER A 203 -4.58 -4.81 32.45
CA SER A 203 -3.45 -4.54 33.35
C SER A 203 -2.15 -5.17 32.81
N PRO A 204 -1.66 -4.73 31.63
CA PRO A 204 -0.46 -5.28 31.00
C PRO A 204 0.80 -5.05 31.85
N ASP A 205 1.70 -6.04 31.85
CA ASP A 205 3.04 -5.89 32.43
C ASP A 205 3.85 -4.90 31.58
N LEU A 206 4.14 -3.73 32.16
CA LEU A 206 4.88 -2.66 31.48
C LEU A 206 6.39 -2.70 31.74
N GLU A 207 6.89 -3.63 32.57
CA GLU A 207 8.32 -3.94 32.67
C GLU A 207 8.71 -4.89 31.52
N GLN A 208 7.85 -5.87 31.21
CA GLN A 208 8.02 -6.78 30.07
C GLN A 208 7.59 -6.16 28.73
N PHE A 209 6.47 -5.42 28.69
CA PHE A 209 5.84 -4.92 27.46
C PHE A 209 5.68 -3.37 27.42
N PRO A 210 6.74 -2.57 27.66
CA PRO A 210 6.65 -1.10 27.80
C PRO A 210 6.10 -0.35 26.57
N GLU A 211 6.17 -0.92 25.37
CA GLU A 211 5.62 -0.30 24.16
C GLU A 211 4.10 -0.44 24.04
N PHE A 212 3.47 -1.37 24.77
CA PHE A 212 2.05 -1.70 24.62
C PHE A 212 1.11 -0.52 24.96
N VAL A 213 1.52 0.39 25.86
CA VAL A 213 0.77 1.64 26.15
C VAL A 213 0.62 2.57 24.94
N LYS A 214 1.36 2.33 23.86
CA LYS A 214 1.28 3.09 22.61
C LYS A 214 0.24 2.51 21.64
N ALA A 215 -0.22 1.28 21.85
CA ALA A 215 -1.27 0.67 21.02
C ALA A 215 -2.59 1.45 21.15
N CYS A 216 -3.32 1.63 20.05
CA CYS A 216 -4.59 2.35 20.04
C CYS A 216 -5.75 1.38 20.32
N ARG A 217 -6.26 1.40 21.55
CA ARG A 217 -7.33 0.49 22.00
C ARG A 217 -8.71 0.92 21.51
N TYR A 218 -9.32 0.09 20.69
CA TYR A 218 -10.74 0.14 20.33
C TYR A 218 -11.52 -0.88 21.17
N GLU A 219 -12.75 -0.57 21.60
CA GLU A 219 -13.52 -1.44 22.50
C GLU A 219 -15.02 -1.38 22.21
N CYS A 220 -15.71 -2.52 22.35
CA CYS A 220 -17.16 -2.63 22.35
C CYS A 220 -17.62 -3.84 23.17
N VAL A 221 -18.91 -3.85 23.53
CA VAL A 221 -19.61 -5.04 24.02
C VAL A 221 -20.68 -5.40 23.00
N LEU A 222 -20.74 -6.68 22.63
CA LEU A 222 -21.73 -7.24 21.72
C LEU A 222 -22.85 -7.88 22.52
N GLU A 223 -24.08 -7.53 22.18
CA GLU A 223 -25.33 -8.08 22.70
C GLU A 223 -25.90 -9.13 21.72
N PRO A 224 -26.81 -10.02 22.16
CA PRO A 224 -27.55 -10.91 21.25
C PRO A 224 -28.21 -10.14 20.09
N GLY A 225 -27.85 -10.49 18.86
CA GLY A 225 -28.30 -9.81 17.63
C GLY A 225 -27.28 -8.84 17.02
N ASP A 226 -26.17 -8.56 17.71
CA ASP A 226 -25.11 -7.70 17.18
C ASP A 226 -24.19 -8.45 16.21
N LEU A 227 -23.80 -7.77 15.13
CA LEU A 227 -22.65 -8.13 14.30
C LEU A 227 -21.50 -7.18 14.60
N LEU A 228 -20.28 -7.70 14.73
CA LEU A 228 -19.05 -6.92 14.64
C LEU A 228 -18.33 -7.25 13.34
N PHE A 229 -18.23 -6.27 12.44
CA PHE A 229 -17.29 -6.32 11.32
C PHE A 229 -15.87 -6.13 11.85
N ILE A 230 -14.99 -7.08 11.56
CA ILE A 230 -13.55 -7.03 11.82
C ILE A 230 -12.86 -7.15 10.45
N PRO A 231 -12.28 -6.06 9.93
CA PRO A 231 -11.51 -6.12 8.69
C PRO A 231 -10.24 -6.96 8.89
N ALA A 232 -9.78 -7.63 7.84
CA ALA A 232 -8.55 -8.41 7.83
C ALA A 232 -7.36 -7.64 8.42
N LEU A 233 -6.48 -8.36 9.11
CA LEU A 233 -5.32 -7.87 9.85
C LEU A 233 -5.63 -7.02 11.11
N TRP A 234 -6.89 -6.74 11.45
CA TRP A 234 -7.19 -6.12 12.75
C TRP A 234 -7.01 -7.13 13.88
N PHE A 235 -6.13 -6.78 14.82
CA PHE A 235 -5.93 -7.54 16.04
C PHE A 235 -7.16 -7.44 16.91
N HIS A 236 -7.61 -8.57 17.47
CA HIS A 236 -8.76 -8.60 18.36
C HIS A 236 -8.56 -9.58 19.52
N ASN A 237 -9.16 -9.23 20.65
CA ASN A 237 -9.19 -9.96 21.90
C ASN A 237 -10.67 -10.05 22.35
N THR A 238 -11.11 -11.21 22.82
CA THR A 238 -12.50 -11.45 23.19
C THR A 238 -12.60 -12.00 24.60
N LEU A 239 -13.41 -11.35 25.44
CA LEU A 239 -13.82 -11.84 26.75
C LEU A 239 -15.32 -12.16 26.72
N ALA A 240 -15.68 -13.40 27.01
CA ALA A 240 -17.06 -13.79 27.26
C ALA A 240 -17.52 -13.23 28.63
N LEU A 241 -18.52 -12.35 28.64
CA LEU A 241 -19.05 -11.77 29.89
C LEU A 241 -20.10 -12.67 30.54
N GLN A 242 -20.66 -13.60 29.76
CA GLN A 242 -21.66 -14.61 30.10
C GLN A 242 -21.33 -15.87 29.28
N PHE A 243 -22.06 -16.98 29.51
CA PHE A 243 -22.08 -18.09 28.55
C PHE A 243 -22.43 -17.53 27.16
N SER A 244 -21.54 -17.74 26.20
CA SER A 244 -21.54 -16.99 24.96
C SER A 244 -21.51 -17.90 23.75
N VAL A 245 -22.51 -17.76 22.88
CA VAL A 245 -22.59 -18.42 21.57
C VAL A 245 -22.51 -17.35 20.49
N GLY A 246 -21.65 -17.57 19.50
CA GLY A 246 -21.49 -16.67 18.37
C GLY A 246 -20.93 -17.38 17.15
N ILE A 247 -20.94 -16.71 16.01
CA ILE A 247 -20.54 -17.27 14.72
C ILE A 247 -19.63 -16.27 14.02
N ASN A 248 -18.46 -16.72 13.58
CA ASN A 248 -17.60 -15.92 12.70
C ASN A 248 -17.81 -16.34 11.25
N MET A 249 -18.19 -15.40 10.39
CA MET A 249 -18.25 -15.59 8.94
C MET A 249 -17.03 -14.92 8.32
N PHE A 250 -16.17 -15.74 7.71
CA PHE A 250 -14.93 -15.30 7.07
C PHE A 250 -15.06 -15.27 5.54
N TRP A 251 -14.54 -14.22 4.91
CA TRP A 251 -14.47 -14.11 3.45
C TRP A 251 -13.17 -13.46 2.94
N ARG A 252 -12.89 -13.73 1.66
CA ARG A 252 -11.70 -13.24 0.95
C ARG A 252 -11.89 -11.78 0.54
N HIS A 253 -11.06 -10.91 1.09
CA HIS A 253 -10.93 -9.52 0.64
C HIS A 253 -10.16 -9.41 -0.69
N LEU A 254 -9.11 -10.24 -0.84
CA LEU A 254 -8.24 -10.26 -2.02
C LEU A 254 -8.70 -11.31 -3.04
N ALA A 255 -8.12 -11.27 -4.25
CA ALA A 255 -8.34 -12.30 -5.26
C ALA A 255 -7.93 -13.70 -4.73
N PRO A 256 -8.67 -14.79 -5.02
CA PRO A 256 -8.46 -16.11 -4.40
C PRO A 256 -7.04 -16.68 -4.48
N ASP A 257 -6.31 -16.44 -5.58
CA ASP A 257 -4.93 -16.87 -5.78
C ASP A 257 -3.89 -16.12 -4.93
N SER A 258 -4.33 -15.13 -4.12
CA SER A 258 -3.49 -14.43 -3.15
C SER A 258 -3.25 -15.24 -1.87
N TYR A 259 -4.11 -16.22 -1.58
CA TYR A 259 -4.13 -16.98 -0.32
C TYR A 259 -3.50 -18.37 -0.46
N ASP A 260 -2.97 -18.95 0.62
CA ASP A 260 -2.55 -20.36 0.62
C ASP A 260 -3.78 -21.28 0.54
N LYS A 261 -3.89 -22.03 -0.56
CA LYS A 261 -4.95 -23.03 -0.79
C LYS A 261 -4.87 -24.23 0.17
N LYS A 262 -3.85 -24.30 1.01
CA LYS A 262 -3.67 -25.25 2.12
C LYS A 262 -3.91 -24.62 3.50
N ASP A 263 -4.60 -23.49 3.59
CA ASP A 263 -5.04 -22.91 4.86
C ASP A 263 -6.54 -23.17 5.13
N PRO A 264 -6.89 -24.05 6.07
CA PRO A 264 -8.27 -24.23 6.55
C PRO A 264 -8.63 -23.33 7.74
N TYR A 265 -7.71 -22.50 8.25
CA TYR A 265 -7.96 -21.62 9.40
C TYR A 265 -8.24 -20.17 8.99
N GLY A 266 -7.50 -19.63 8.02
CA GLY A 266 -7.58 -18.22 7.59
C GLY A 266 -6.53 -17.31 8.22
N ASN A 267 -5.46 -17.90 8.76
CA ASN A 267 -4.41 -17.24 9.55
C ASN A 267 -3.03 -17.24 8.88
N LYS A 268 -2.86 -17.93 7.73
CA LYS A 268 -1.60 -17.87 6.97
C LYS A 268 -1.54 -16.61 6.12
N ASP A 269 -0.37 -15.97 6.12
CA ASP A 269 -0.11 -14.77 5.32
C ASP A 269 -0.38 -15.00 3.82
N PRO A 270 -0.78 -13.95 3.07
CA PRO A 270 -0.93 -14.05 1.63
C PRO A 270 0.40 -14.45 0.96
N LEU A 271 0.31 -15.20 -0.14
CA LEU A 271 1.48 -15.82 -0.80
C LEU A 271 2.58 -14.82 -1.20
N ALA A 272 2.24 -13.55 -1.41
CA ALA A 272 3.21 -12.48 -1.65
C ALA A 272 3.98 -12.09 -0.38
N ALA A 273 3.30 -11.96 0.76
CA ALA A 273 3.90 -11.66 2.06
C ALA A 273 4.78 -12.81 2.54
N THR A 274 4.32 -14.07 2.43
CA THR A 274 5.13 -15.26 2.78
C THR A 274 6.45 -15.30 2.01
N ARG A 275 6.44 -15.02 0.69
CA ARG A 275 7.65 -14.96 -0.14
C ARG A 275 8.56 -13.78 0.23
N ALA A 276 7.99 -12.64 0.60
CA ALA A 276 8.74 -11.47 1.04
C ALA A 276 9.46 -11.74 2.37
N LEU A 277 8.76 -12.29 3.37
CA LEU A 277 9.32 -12.67 4.67
C LEU A 277 10.42 -13.71 4.52
N GLN A 278 10.20 -14.79 3.75
CA GLN A 278 11.23 -15.79 3.43
C GLN A 278 12.44 -15.22 2.67
N THR A 279 12.31 -14.06 2.02
CA THR A 279 13.42 -13.40 1.32
C THR A 279 14.16 -12.44 2.25
N LEU A 280 13.44 -11.77 3.16
CA LEU A 280 14.03 -10.99 4.24
C LEU A 280 14.83 -11.88 5.21
N GLU A 281 14.28 -13.02 5.63
CA GLU A 281 14.94 -14.01 6.50
C GLU A 281 16.28 -14.46 5.90
N ARG A 282 16.30 -14.83 4.61
CA ARG A 282 17.52 -15.19 3.88
C ARG A 282 18.51 -14.03 3.74
N ALA A 283 18.03 -12.80 3.56
CA ALA A 283 18.88 -11.61 3.52
C ALA A 283 19.49 -11.28 4.89
N LEU A 284 18.76 -11.52 5.98
CA LEU A 284 19.27 -11.37 7.35
C LEU A 284 20.32 -12.46 7.67
N SER A 285 20.09 -13.72 7.28
CA SER A 285 21.08 -14.79 7.51
C SER A 285 22.39 -14.60 6.75
N MET A 286 22.40 -13.79 5.68
CA MET A 286 23.64 -13.38 5.00
C MET A 286 24.45 -12.33 5.80
N LEU A 287 23.83 -11.62 6.75
CA LEU A 287 24.53 -10.69 7.64
C LEU A 287 25.15 -11.39 8.86
N ASP A 288 24.80 -12.65 9.13
CA ASP A 288 25.40 -13.43 10.22
C ASP A 288 26.83 -13.91 9.93
N GLU A 289 27.30 -13.73 8.68
CA GLU A 289 28.72 -13.85 8.32
C GLU A 289 29.56 -12.64 8.79
N LEU A 290 28.91 -11.55 9.22
CA LEU A 290 29.57 -10.31 9.66
C LEU A 290 29.68 -10.23 11.20
N PRO A 291 30.70 -9.53 11.74
CA PRO A 291 30.74 -9.18 13.16
C PRO A 291 29.50 -8.41 13.63
N ASP A 292 29.15 -8.54 14.92
CA ASP A 292 27.89 -8.07 15.49
C ASP A 292 27.60 -6.58 15.23
N ASP A 293 28.63 -5.72 15.26
CA ASP A 293 28.55 -4.28 15.02
C ASP A 293 28.31 -3.94 13.54
N TYR A 294 28.91 -4.70 12.63
CA TYR A 294 28.62 -4.60 11.20
C TYR A 294 27.19 -5.09 10.89
N ARG A 295 26.78 -6.24 11.47
CA ARG A 295 25.42 -6.77 11.32
C ARG A 295 24.36 -5.77 11.83
N ASP A 296 24.56 -5.20 13.01
CA ASP A 296 23.69 -4.17 13.58
C ASP A 296 23.57 -2.94 12.66
N PHE A 297 24.70 -2.40 12.20
CA PHE A 297 24.71 -1.25 11.29
C PHE A 297 23.95 -1.52 9.98
N TYR A 298 24.19 -2.67 9.34
CA TYR A 298 23.51 -3.03 8.10
C TYR A 298 22.03 -3.37 8.31
N ALA A 299 21.65 -4.03 9.40
CA ALA A 299 20.25 -4.27 9.75
C ALA A 299 19.48 -2.96 10.00
N ARG A 300 20.05 -2.03 10.78
CA ARG A 300 19.49 -0.66 10.96
C ARG A 300 19.38 0.09 9.64
N ARG A 301 20.37 -0.04 8.75
CA ARG A 301 20.34 0.57 7.42
C ARG A 301 19.23 -0.01 6.55
N MET A 302 18.98 -1.32 6.58
CA MET A 302 17.88 -1.97 5.86
C MET A 302 16.51 -1.53 6.39
N ALA A 303 16.30 -1.52 7.70
CA ALA A 303 15.08 -0.98 8.30
C ALA A 303 14.86 0.51 7.95
N GLY A 304 15.94 1.30 7.94
CA GLY A 304 15.92 2.71 7.51
C GLY A 304 15.70 2.95 6.02
N MET A 305 15.79 1.92 5.15
CA MET A 305 15.40 2.02 3.74
C MET A 305 13.89 1.92 3.57
N ASP A 306 13.19 1.07 4.32
CA ASP A 306 11.74 0.86 4.18
C ASP A 306 10.95 2.15 4.49
N VAL A 307 11.39 2.89 5.52
CA VAL A 307 10.89 4.24 5.88
C VAL A 307 11.03 5.27 4.75
N LYS A 308 11.95 5.05 3.80
CA LYS A 308 12.16 5.93 2.63
C LYS A 308 11.51 5.43 1.35
N MET A 309 11.23 4.14 1.22
CA MET A 309 10.69 3.55 -0.02
C MET A 309 9.16 3.64 -0.15
N ARG A 310 8.40 4.02 0.89
CA ARG A 310 6.92 3.97 0.88
C ARG A 310 6.23 5.18 1.55
N PRO A 311 6.13 6.35 0.88
CA PRO A 311 5.46 7.53 1.44
C PRO A 311 3.94 7.40 1.60
N SER A 312 3.28 6.49 0.87
CA SER A 312 1.83 6.50 0.64
C SER A 312 0.99 5.79 1.71
N TYR A 313 1.57 4.98 2.61
CA TYR A 313 0.79 4.19 3.58
C TYR A 313 1.31 4.13 5.03
N ILE A 314 2.48 4.72 5.35
CA ILE A 314 2.98 4.75 6.74
C ILE A 314 3.48 6.15 7.15
N ARG A 315 2.69 6.83 7.98
CA ARG A 315 3.13 7.93 8.86
C ARG A 315 2.22 7.99 10.10
N PRO A 316 2.75 8.13 11.33
CA PRO A 316 4.10 7.77 11.78
C PRO A 316 4.10 6.91 13.07
N VAL A 317 5.15 6.09 13.27
CA VAL A 317 5.90 5.86 14.53
C VAL A 317 6.81 4.63 14.32
N LEU A 318 8.11 4.87 14.18
CA LEU A 318 9.13 4.33 15.12
C LEU A 318 10.50 4.98 14.82
N CYS A 319 10.75 6.12 15.45
CA CYS A 319 12.10 6.67 15.63
C CYS A 319 12.38 6.78 17.14
N ILE A 320 12.32 5.64 17.84
CA ILE A 320 12.49 5.56 19.30
C ILE A 320 13.50 4.45 19.64
N LEU A 321 14.76 4.65 19.26
CA LEU A 321 15.91 4.13 20.01
C LEU A 321 17.10 5.12 20.07
N LEU A 322 16.98 6.31 19.46
CA LEU A 322 18.01 7.36 19.49
C LEU A 322 17.37 8.73 19.75
N ARG A 323 17.17 9.07 21.04
CA ARG A 323 16.80 10.42 21.48
C ARG A 323 18.02 11.16 22.04
N PHE A 324 18.72 11.91 21.19
CA PHE A 324 19.55 13.03 21.61
C PHE A 324 19.44 14.18 20.60
N HIS A 325 18.93 15.33 21.05
CA HIS A 325 19.00 16.69 20.46
C HIS A 325 18.79 16.79 18.92
N PHE A 326 17.71 17.41 18.44
CA PHE A 326 17.57 18.88 18.43
C PHE A 326 16.11 19.37 18.27
N MET A 327 15.89 20.68 18.33
CA MET A 327 14.59 21.35 18.21
C MET A 327 14.32 21.88 16.78
N GLY A 328 13.05 22.03 16.40
CA GLY A 328 12.64 23.21 15.60
C GLY A 328 11.56 23.05 14.52
N VAL A 329 10.54 23.90 14.62
CA VAL A 329 9.69 24.45 13.54
C VAL A 329 8.61 23.53 12.91
N ALA A 330 7.48 24.16 12.57
CA ALA A 330 6.25 23.57 12.04
C ALA A 330 6.00 24.01 10.56
N PRO A 331 5.13 23.35 9.79
CA PRO A 331 5.04 23.56 8.34
C PRO A 331 4.17 24.76 7.92
N HIS A 332 4.50 25.36 6.78
CA HIS A 332 3.60 26.19 5.98
C HIS A 332 3.07 25.40 4.77
N SER A 333 1.89 25.76 4.30
CA SER A 333 1.23 25.20 3.11
C SER A 333 1.15 26.22 1.97
N ASP A 334 1.46 25.83 0.73
CA ASP A 334 0.96 26.47 -0.50
C ASP A 334 1.14 25.56 -1.73
N ILE A 335 0.42 25.87 -2.82
CA ILE A 335 0.18 25.03 -4.02
C ILE A 335 0.03 25.95 -5.26
N GLN A 336 0.45 25.68 -6.50
CA GLN A 336 1.04 24.48 -7.13
C GLN A 336 2.49 24.81 -7.64
N PRO A 337 2.96 24.80 -8.92
CA PRO A 337 2.44 24.32 -10.23
C PRO A 337 2.97 22.92 -10.65
N ASN A 338 2.30 22.27 -11.61
CA ASN A 338 2.77 20.99 -12.19
C ASN A 338 3.91 21.18 -13.19
N HIS A 339 5.00 20.41 -13.02
CA HIS A 339 5.99 20.18 -14.08
C HIS A 339 5.60 18.94 -14.89
N THR A 340 5.77 18.97 -16.23
CA THR A 340 5.59 17.76 -17.05
C THR A 340 6.94 17.18 -17.47
N LEU A 341 7.03 15.86 -17.34
CA LEU A 341 8.20 15.03 -17.55
C LEU A 341 7.89 13.98 -18.63
N MET A 342 8.83 13.75 -19.56
CA MET A 342 8.78 12.67 -20.54
C MET A 342 10.01 11.76 -20.44
N PHE A 343 9.83 10.45 -20.44
CA PHE A 343 10.94 9.49 -20.42
C PHE A 343 10.54 8.13 -20.98
N ASP A 344 11.47 7.36 -21.56
CA ASP A 344 11.19 5.96 -21.87
C ASP A 344 11.40 5.08 -20.63
N SER A 345 10.60 4.02 -20.48
CA SER A 345 10.69 3.10 -19.34
C SER A 345 11.20 1.74 -19.78
N VAL A 346 12.26 1.27 -19.12
CA VAL A 346 12.84 -0.06 -19.32
C VAL A 346 11.80 -1.17 -19.08
N SER A 347 10.80 -0.92 -18.23
CA SER A 347 9.71 -1.86 -17.94
C SER A 347 8.62 -1.92 -19.04
N HIS A 348 8.60 -0.95 -19.95
CA HIS A 348 7.58 -0.77 -20.99
C HIS A 348 8.20 -0.50 -22.36
N GLY A 349 9.27 -1.24 -22.72
CA GLY A 349 10.14 -0.97 -23.87
C GLY A 349 9.42 -0.60 -25.18
N ASN A 350 9.96 0.40 -25.88
CA ASN A 350 9.34 1.11 -27.02
C ASN A 350 8.07 1.91 -26.69
N SER A 351 7.92 2.39 -25.46
CA SER A 351 6.92 3.41 -25.09
C SER A 351 7.49 4.50 -24.18
N LEU A 352 6.85 5.66 -24.22
CA LEU A 352 7.21 6.88 -23.49
C LEU A 352 6.21 7.12 -22.36
N ARG A 353 6.69 7.33 -21.14
CA ARG A 353 5.93 7.84 -20.00
C ARG A 353 5.80 9.35 -20.15
N ASN A 354 4.56 9.85 -20.16
CA ASN A 354 4.23 11.28 -20.12
C ASN A 354 3.58 11.58 -18.75
N CYS A 355 4.27 12.33 -17.91
CA CYS A 355 4.03 12.42 -16.47
C CYS A 355 3.84 13.87 -16.01
N SER A 356 2.68 14.22 -15.47
CA SER A 356 2.45 15.53 -14.84
C SER A 356 2.67 15.44 -13.32
N CYS A 357 3.64 16.19 -12.80
CA CYS A 357 4.20 16.07 -11.47
C CYS A 357 3.93 17.35 -10.65
N ALA A 358 3.20 17.25 -9.54
CA ALA A 358 2.91 18.38 -8.64
C ALA A 358 4.08 18.74 -7.69
N VAL A 359 5.17 17.98 -7.75
CA VAL A 359 6.40 18.15 -6.95
C VAL A 359 7.60 17.89 -7.86
N ALA A 360 8.73 18.56 -7.62
CA ALA A 360 9.97 18.29 -8.35
C ALA A 360 10.47 16.85 -8.07
N VAL A 361 10.77 16.12 -9.15
CA VAL A 361 11.29 14.75 -9.11
C VAL A 361 12.78 14.75 -9.43
N HIS A 362 13.58 13.97 -8.71
CA HIS A 362 15.00 13.80 -9.02
C HIS A 362 15.18 13.14 -10.39
N SER A 363 16.14 13.65 -11.18
CA SER A 363 16.46 13.11 -12.49
C SER A 363 16.73 11.60 -12.46
N CYS A 364 16.16 10.89 -13.43
CA CYS A 364 16.30 9.45 -13.62
C CYS A 364 15.67 8.55 -12.53
N ASP A 365 14.91 9.13 -11.59
CA ASP A 365 14.19 8.37 -10.57
C ASP A 365 12.78 7.98 -11.04
N GLU A 366 12.69 6.95 -11.89
CA GLU A 366 11.41 6.42 -12.38
C GLU A 366 10.48 5.99 -11.23
N ALA A 367 11.03 5.48 -10.12
CA ALA A 367 10.24 5.09 -8.96
C ALA A 367 9.56 6.29 -8.31
N LEU A 368 10.28 7.39 -8.09
CA LEU A 368 9.76 8.63 -7.55
C LEU A 368 8.78 9.31 -8.54
N ALA A 369 9.05 9.28 -9.85
CA ALA A 369 8.12 9.77 -10.87
C ALA A 369 6.79 9.01 -10.86
N ASN A 370 6.84 7.68 -10.78
CA ASN A 370 5.65 6.81 -10.74
C ASN A 370 4.83 6.96 -9.44
N VAL A 371 5.39 7.55 -8.38
CA VAL A 371 4.69 7.83 -7.10
C VAL A 371 4.17 9.27 -7.02
N HIS A 372 4.88 10.26 -7.57
CA HIS A 372 4.56 11.69 -7.42
C HIS A 372 3.94 12.35 -8.67
N CYS A 373 3.82 11.63 -9.79
CA CYS A 373 3.28 12.16 -11.04
C CYS A 373 2.11 11.31 -11.57
N SER A 374 1.13 11.97 -12.19
CA SER A 374 0.13 11.29 -13.02
C SER A 374 0.74 10.95 -14.38
N CYS A 375 1.12 9.68 -14.57
CA CYS A 375 1.83 9.19 -15.75
C CYS A 375 0.96 8.36 -16.70
N GLY A 376 0.77 8.84 -17.92
CA GLY A 376 0.24 8.05 -19.05
C GLY A 376 1.37 7.40 -19.86
N THR A 377 1.12 6.24 -20.45
CA THR A 377 2.07 5.56 -21.37
C THR A 377 1.64 5.80 -22.82
N VAL A 378 2.54 6.36 -23.63
CA VAL A 378 2.36 6.68 -25.05
C VAL A 378 3.24 5.73 -25.89
N PRO A 379 2.68 4.88 -26.76
CA PRO A 379 3.49 4.00 -27.61
C PRO A 379 4.27 4.82 -28.64
N ARG A 380 5.51 4.41 -28.96
CA ARG A 380 6.40 5.14 -29.89
C ARG A 380 5.79 5.36 -31.28
N SER A 381 4.90 4.46 -31.73
CA SER A 381 4.15 4.59 -32.98
C SER A 381 3.07 5.66 -33.00
N ALA A 382 2.69 6.23 -31.85
CA ALA A 382 1.71 7.32 -31.73
C ALA A 382 2.37 8.70 -31.54
N LEU A 383 3.70 8.78 -31.47
CA LEU A 383 4.44 10.03 -31.35
C LEU A 383 4.65 10.66 -32.75
N PRO A 384 4.29 11.93 -32.97
CA PRO A 384 4.60 12.61 -34.23
C PRO A 384 6.11 12.89 -34.30
N PRO A 385 6.83 12.45 -35.35
CA PRO A 385 8.26 12.71 -35.47
C PRO A 385 8.55 14.22 -35.50
N GLY A 386 9.36 14.70 -34.55
CA GLY A 386 9.78 16.10 -34.48
C GLY A 386 8.63 17.11 -34.38
N GLY A 387 7.65 16.85 -33.50
CA GLY A 387 6.37 17.58 -33.48
C GLY A 387 5.85 18.06 -32.13
N LEU A 388 6.62 18.05 -31.04
CA LEU A 388 6.14 18.57 -29.75
C LEU A 388 6.02 20.11 -29.82
N ARG A 389 4.81 20.64 -29.58
CA ARG A 389 4.52 22.08 -29.46
C ARG A 389 4.13 22.40 -28.03
N TRP A 390 5.05 22.95 -27.24
CA TRP A 390 4.88 23.07 -25.79
C TRP A 390 4.16 24.37 -25.35
N ASN A 391 3.06 24.74 -26.02
CA ASN A 391 2.35 26.01 -25.78
C ASN A 391 0.95 25.86 -25.14
N ASP A 392 0.30 24.70 -25.26
CA ASP A 392 -1.13 24.53 -24.91
C ASP A 392 -1.38 24.04 -23.46
N SER A 393 -0.55 24.45 -22.50
CA SER A 393 -0.75 24.20 -21.06
C SER A 393 -0.07 25.27 -20.18
N PRO A 394 -0.60 25.55 -18.98
CA PRO A 394 -0.40 26.85 -18.32
C PRO A 394 0.92 27.04 -17.54
N ALA A 395 1.19 28.30 -17.20
CA ALA A 395 2.34 28.81 -16.44
C ALA A 395 3.70 28.78 -17.16
N ASP A 396 4.57 27.83 -16.88
CA ASP A 396 6.03 28.03 -16.99
C ASP A 396 6.72 27.42 -18.22
N GLY A 397 5.98 26.79 -19.14
CA GLY A 397 6.50 26.36 -20.46
C GLY A 397 7.73 25.45 -20.44
N THR A 398 8.01 24.77 -19.32
CA THR A 398 9.22 23.96 -19.11
C THR A 398 8.93 22.48 -19.34
N LEU A 399 9.69 21.85 -20.24
CA LEU A 399 9.68 20.41 -20.48
C LEU A 399 10.90 19.77 -19.84
N THR A 400 10.70 18.72 -19.04
CA THR A 400 11.79 17.83 -18.59
C THR A 400 11.76 16.55 -19.40
N VAL A 401 12.91 16.09 -19.89
CA VAL A 401 13.05 14.82 -20.60
C VAL A 401 14.18 14.00 -19.98
N TRP A 402 13.90 12.76 -19.62
CA TRP A 402 14.95 11.79 -19.28
C TRP A 402 15.20 10.85 -20.45
N VAL A 403 16.46 10.54 -20.67
CA VAL A 403 16.95 9.78 -21.83
C VAL A 403 17.69 8.56 -21.29
N HIS A 404 17.04 7.40 -21.41
CA HIS A 404 17.72 6.12 -21.35
C HIS A 404 18.19 5.77 -22.77
N GLU A 405 17.25 5.71 -23.72
CA GLU A 405 17.55 5.34 -25.10
C GLU A 405 17.79 6.55 -26.05
N PRO A 406 18.84 6.54 -26.90
CA PRO A 406 19.16 7.66 -27.81
C PRO A 406 18.09 8.03 -28.85
N TRP A 407 17.09 7.16 -29.11
CA TRP A 407 16.01 7.49 -30.06
C TRP A 407 15.13 8.65 -29.57
N VAL A 408 15.02 8.86 -28.25
CA VAL A 408 14.24 9.97 -27.66
C VAL A 408 14.74 11.32 -28.16
N LEU A 409 16.06 11.51 -28.25
CA LEU A 409 16.65 12.72 -28.84
C LEU A 409 16.30 12.83 -30.34
N ARG A 410 16.42 11.73 -31.08
CA ARG A 410 16.31 11.70 -32.56
C ARG A 410 14.89 11.90 -33.09
N GLU A 411 13.89 11.33 -32.43
CA GLU A 411 12.52 11.22 -32.94
C GLU A 411 11.53 12.14 -32.20
N LEU A 412 11.69 12.35 -30.89
CA LEU A 412 10.76 13.15 -30.08
C LEU A 412 11.14 14.64 -30.03
N LEU A 413 12.44 14.94 -29.88
CA LEU A 413 12.91 16.32 -29.66
C LEU A 413 13.37 17.04 -30.94
N ASN A 414 13.86 16.31 -31.95
CA ASN A 414 14.45 16.94 -33.14
C ASN A 414 13.40 17.65 -34.01
N GLY A 415 13.38 18.98 -33.99
CA GLY A 415 12.39 19.83 -34.66
C GLY A 415 11.32 20.41 -33.72
N SER A 416 11.27 19.97 -32.46
CA SER A 416 10.24 20.35 -31.49
C SER A 416 10.40 21.79 -30.96
N GLN A 417 9.28 22.41 -30.59
CA GLN A 417 9.20 23.78 -30.08
C GLN A 417 9.10 23.79 -28.55
N VAL A 418 10.20 24.11 -27.87
CA VAL A 418 10.35 24.02 -26.41
C VAL A 418 11.12 25.24 -25.88
N PRO A 419 10.48 26.17 -25.14
CA PRO A 419 11.15 27.38 -24.62
C PRO A 419 12.17 27.08 -23.51
N GLU A 420 11.83 26.22 -22.56
CA GLU A 420 12.77 25.76 -21.52
C GLU A 420 12.82 24.24 -21.50
N LEU A 421 14.01 23.69 -21.71
CA LEU A 421 14.26 22.24 -21.80
C LEU A 421 15.24 21.80 -20.71
N ARG A 422 14.87 20.77 -19.95
CA ARG A 422 15.76 20.05 -19.04
C ARG A 422 15.98 18.64 -19.60
N LEU A 423 17.23 18.28 -19.89
CA LEU A 423 17.63 16.93 -20.30
C LEU A 423 18.34 16.23 -19.17
N SER A 424 18.06 14.94 -18.96
CA SER A 424 18.82 14.08 -18.08
C SER A 424 19.24 12.81 -18.83
N LEU A 425 20.54 12.61 -19.03
CA LEU A 425 21.07 11.33 -19.49
C LEU A 425 21.16 10.39 -18.30
N CYS A 426 20.45 9.27 -18.37
CA CYS A 426 20.26 8.37 -17.24
C CYS A 426 21.12 7.11 -17.29
N ASP A 427 21.50 6.71 -18.50
CA ASP A 427 22.31 5.52 -18.72
C ASP A 427 23.81 5.78 -18.53
N SER A 428 24.50 4.78 -17.99
CA SER A 428 25.90 4.92 -17.52
C SER A 428 26.97 4.91 -18.63
N ALA A 429 26.55 4.85 -19.90
CA ALA A 429 27.39 4.82 -21.09
C ALA A 429 27.30 6.16 -21.85
N PRO A 430 28.40 6.65 -22.45
CA PRO A 430 28.38 7.86 -23.26
C PRO A 430 27.60 7.64 -24.57
N LEU A 431 27.08 8.74 -25.13
CA LEU A 431 26.37 8.72 -26.41
C LEU A 431 27.35 8.51 -27.58
N ASP A 432 27.54 7.26 -28.01
CA ASP A 432 28.47 6.82 -29.08
C ASP A 432 28.06 7.26 -30.51
N SER A 433 27.87 8.56 -30.74
CA SER A 433 27.64 9.15 -32.06
C SER A 433 28.23 10.56 -32.15
N PRO A 434 29.52 10.71 -32.54
CA PRO A 434 30.08 12.02 -32.85
C PRO A 434 29.36 12.64 -34.06
N ALA A 435 29.18 13.96 -34.03
CA ALA A 435 28.54 14.77 -35.07
C ALA A 435 27.05 14.47 -35.37
N GLN A 436 26.22 14.37 -34.32
CA GLN A 436 24.77 14.49 -34.46
C GLN A 436 24.27 15.78 -33.80
N TYR A 437 23.50 16.59 -34.56
CA TYR A 437 22.86 17.80 -34.05
C TYR A 437 21.36 17.57 -33.81
N LEU A 438 20.88 18.05 -32.67
CA LEU A 438 19.47 18.18 -32.33
C LEU A 438 18.98 19.59 -32.70
N THR A 439 17.93 19.68 -33.51
CA THR A 439 17.27 20.96 -33.83
C THR A 439 16.18 21.25 -32.80
N LEU A 440 16.15 22.45 -32.21
CA LEU A 440 15.11 22.90 -31.28
C LEU A 440 14.63 24.30 -31.65
N VAL A 441 13.31 24.52 -31.62
CA VAL A 441 12.70 25.81 -32.01
C VAL A 441 12.31 26.61 -30.77
N GLY A 442 12.68 27.90 -30.74
CA GLY A 442 12.28 28.84 -29.68
C GLY A 442 13.00 28.71 -28.34
N LEU A 443 14.02 27.85 -28.25
CA LEU A 443 14.76 27.55 -27.01
C LEU A 443 15.39 28.82 -26.37
N ARG A 444 15.15 28.99 -25.07
CA ARG A 444 15.64 30.09 -24.23
C ARG A 444 16.49 29.61 -23.05
N ARG A 445 16.19 28.42 -22.50
CA ARG A 445 16.99 27.79 -21.44
C ARG A 445 17.18 26.31 -21.72
N LEU A 446 18.42 25.85 -21.59
CA LEU A 446 18.79 24.44 -21.60
C LEU A 446 19.43 24.09 -20.26
N GLN A 447 18.96 23.03 -19.62
CA GLN A 447 19.65 22.38 -18.50
C GLN A 447 19.96 20.95 -18.90
N VAL A 448 21.13 20.46 -18.54
CA VAL A 448 21.60 19.10 -18.85
C VAL A 448 22.21 18.49 -17.59
N SER A 449 21.68 17.35 -17.17
CA SER A 449 22.30 16.49 -16.17
C SER A 449 22.74 15.16 -16.81
N THR A 450 23.82 14.55 -16.33
CA THR A 450 24.36 13.29 -16.88
C THR A 450 24.98 12.39 -15.81
N SER A 451 24.63 11.11 -15.85
CA SER A 451 25.21 10.03 -15.02
C SER A 451 26.34 9.24 -15.70
N ALA A 452 26.76 9.65 -16.91
CA ALA A 452 27.71 8.91 -17.73
C ALA A 452 29.08 8.73 -17.06
N ARG A 453 29.63 7.51 -17.11
CA ARG A 453 30.92 7.18 -16.47
C ARG A 453 32.07 7.97 -17.11
N GLY A 454 32.70 8.83 -16.30
CA GLY A 454 33.82 9.67 -16.71
C GLY A 454 33.47 11.13 -17.00
N ALA A 455 32.20 11.55 -16.88
CA ALA A 455 31.80 12.94 -17.01
C ALA A 455 32.33 13.79 -15.82
N PRO A 456 33.18 14.82 -16.05
CA PRO A 456 33.68 15.70 -14.99
C PRO A 456 32.66 16.79 -14.58
N ARG A 457 31.54 16.91 -15.30
CA ARG A 457 30.47 17.87 -15.04
C ARG A 457 29.14 17.13 -15.09
N LEU A 458 28.56 16.88 -13.92
CA LEU A 458 27.29 16.16 -13.79
C LEU A 458 26.09 17.02 -14.16
N ASP A 459 26.11 18.32 -13.81
CA ASP A 459 25.04 19.27 -14.09
C ASP A 459 25.56 20.52 -14.81
N GLN A 460 24.86 20.96 -15.85
CA GLN A 460 25.17 22.17 -16.62
C GLN A 460 23.90 22.94 -17.01
N ALA A 461 23.99 24.27 -17.07
CA ALA A 461 22.87 25.14 -17.44
C ALA A 461 23.33 26.27 -18.36
N LEU A 462 22.53 26.53 -19.40
CA LEU A 462 22.74 27.57 -20.40
C LEU A 462 21.44 28.38 -20.55
N SER A 463 21.53 29.71 -20.53
CA SER A 463 20.42 30.60 -20.90
C SER A 463 20.80 31.39 -22.15
N ILE A 464 19.95 31.33 -23.17
CA ILE A 464 20.15 31.89 -24.51
C ILE A 464 19.42 33.23 -24.58
N SER A 465 20.14 34.32 -24.27
CA SER A 465 19.64 35.68 -24.44
C SER A 465 19.85 36.17 -25.87
N THR A 466 18.78 36.38 -26.63
CA THR A 466 18.84 36.93 -28.00
C THR A 466 19.30 38.40 -28.05
N GLY A 467 19.30 39.10 -26.92
CA GLY A 467 19.88 40.45 -26.78
C GLY A 467 19.24 41.47 -27.71
N VAL A 468 20.05 42.41 -28.23
CA VAL A 468 19.61 43.46 -29.14
C VAL A 468 19.06 42.89 -30.47
N LEU A 469 19.52 41.70 -30.88
CA LEU A 469 19.04 41.00 -32.08
C LEU A 469 17.59 40.49 -31.95
N GLY A 470 17.04 40.45 -30.73
CA GLY A 470 15.71 39.92 -30.46
C GLY A 470 14.53 40.85 -30.78
N GLN A 471 14.76 42.15 -31.02
CA GLN A 471 13.67 43.14 -31.09
C GLN A 471 12.75 42.99 -32.32
N ASP A 472 13.26 42.55 -33.48
CA ASP A 472 12.46 42.43 -34.71
C ASP A 472 11.52 41.20 -34.73
N GLY A 473 11.67 40.26 -33.79
CA GLY A 473 10.83 39.07 -33.69
C GLY A 473 11.09 38.00 -34.75
N GLY A 474 12.35 37.78 -35.13
CA GLY A 474 12.75 36.63 -35.95
C GLY A 474 12.54 35.28 -35.26
N LEU A 475 12.45 34.19 -36.03
CA LEU A 475 12.38 32.83 -35.47
C LEU A 475 13.74 32.43 -34.89
N SER A 476 13.77 31.94 -33.65
CA SER A 476 14.96 31.39 -33.01
C SER A 476 15.02 29.87 -33.20
N ILE A 477 16.16 29.37 -33.66
CA ILE A 477 16.46 27.94 -33.85
C ILE A 477 17.80 27.65 -33.17
N ALA A 478 17.84 26.59 -32.36
CA ALA A 478 19.03 26.08 -31.72
C ALA A 478 19.45 24.74 -32.34
N PHE A 479 20.75 24.62 -32.64
CA PHE A 479 21.42 23.39 -33.03
C PHE A 479 22.31 22.94 -31.87
N LEU A 480 21.96 21.82 -31.24
CA LEU A 480 22.67 21.27 -30.09
C LEU A 480 23.44 20.02 -30.50
N ASP A 481 24.78 20.04 -30.40
CA ASP A 481 25.60 18.83 -30.59
C ASP A 481 25.26 17.83 -29.46
N VAL A 482 24.74 16.68 -29.83
CA VAL A 482 24.36 15.60 -28.91
C VAL A 482 25.57 15.07 -28.13
N TRP A 483 26.78 15.15 -28.69
CA TRP A 483 28.00 14.74 -27.99
C TRP A 483 28.32 15.63 -26.78
N SER A 484 27.92 16.91 -26.80
CA SER A 484 28.14 17.86 -25.69
C SER A 484 27.45 17.43 -24.39
N LEU A 485 26.36 16.66 -24.51
CA LEU A 485 25.58 16.13 -23.38
C LEU A 485 26.35 15.11 -22.52
N ASN A 486 27.45 14.55 -23.04
CA ASN A 486 28.34 13.65 -22.30
C ASN A 486 29.16 14.36 -21.18
N GLY A 487 29.02 15.67 -20.99
CA GLY A 487 29.60 16.41 -19.84
C GLY A 487 31.12 16.64 -19.86
N VAL A 488 31.81 16.13 -20.89
CA VAL A 488 33.28 16.18 -21.04
C VAL A 488 33.81 17.63 -21.07
N LEU A 489 33.08 18.53 -21.73
CA LEU A 489 33.39 19.96 -21.82
C LEU A 489 32.29 20.82 -21.16
N HIS A 490 32.58 22.11 -20.99
CA HIS A 490 31.54 23.08 -20.64
C HIS A 490 30.65 23.33 -21.84
N LEU A 491 29.33 23.21 -21.67
CA LEU A 491 28.35 23.70 -22.64
C LEU A 491 28.61 25.18 -22.94
N LYS A 492 28.78 25.49 -24.22
CA LYS A 492 28.91 26.83 -24.77
C LYS A 492 27.86 27.04 -25.83
N ALA A 493 27.52 28.30 -26.07
CA ALA A 493 26.76 28.66 -27.24
C ALA A 493 27.19 30.00 -27.82
N TYR A 494 26.97 30.16 -29.12
CA TYR A 494 26.95 31.45 -29.78
C TYR A 494 25.72 31.53 -30.68
N SER A 495 25.17 32.73 -30.84
CA SER A 495 24.03 33.01 -31.72
C SER A 495 24.50 33.90 -32.87
N VAL A 496 24.05 33.61 -34.08
CA VAL A 496 24.27 34.43 -35.28
C VAL A 496 22.93 34.82 -35.90
N VAL A 497 22.92 35.94 -36.62
CA VAL A 497 21.80 36.30 -37.50
C VAL A 497 21.87 35.41 -38.74
N GLY A 498 20.88 34.53 -38.88
CA GLY A 498 20.70 33.69 -40.04
C GLY A 498 19.89 34.37 -41.15
N PRO A 499 19.85 33.76 -42.35
CA PRO A 499 19.00 34.25 -43.44
C PRO A 499 17.51 34.18 -43.06
N PRO A 500 16.62 34.84 -43.82
CA PRO A 500 15.18 34.68 -43.67
C PRO A 500 14.74 33.22 -43.81
N LEU A 501 13.65 32.86 -43.13
CA LEU A 501 13.21 31.47 -42.97
C LEU A 501 13.06 30.72 -44.31
N LEU A 502 12.56 31.40 -45.34
CA LEU A 502 12.37 30.86 -46.70
C LEU A 502 13.68 30.40 -47.39
N ALA A 503 14.82 30.98 -47.01
CA ALA A 503 16.13 30.61 -47.55
C ALA A 503 16.91 29.65 -46.62
N LEU A 504 16.47 29.47 -45.37
CA LEU A 504 17.20 28.70 -44.36
C LEU A 504 17.37 27.23 -44.77
N THR A 505 16.34 26.62 -45.35
CA THR A 505 16.36 25.23 -45.87
C THR A 505 17.33 25.03 -47.04
N GLN A 506 17.73 26.10 -47.75
CA GLN A 506 18.74 26.03 -48.81
C GLN A 506 20.16 25.92 -48.23
N HIS A 507 20.39 26.49 -47.04
CA HIS A 507 21.65 26.39 -46.31
C HIS A 507 21.71 25.17 -45.38
N PHE A 508 20.55 24.70 -44.90
CA PHE A 508 20.41 23.54 -44.02
C PHE A 508 19.44 22.52 -44.66
N PRO A 509 19.85 21.76 -45.69
CA PRO A 509 18.95 20.86 -46.44
C PRO A 509 18.39 19.69 -45.62
N ASN A 510 19.00 19.36 -44.48
CA ASN A 510 18.53 18.33 -43.55
C ASN A 510 17.60 18.89 -42.44
N LEU A 511 17.22 20.18 -42.51
CA LEU A 511 16.35 20.84 -41.52
C LEU A 511 14.88 20.45 -41.72
N ALA A 512 14.47 19.32 -41.13
CA ALA A 512 13.11 18.81 -41.19
C ALA A 512 12.14 19.66 -40.33
N LEU A 513 11.66 20.78 -40.88
CA LEU A 513 10.56 21.56 -40.30
C LEU A 513 9.21 20.89 -40.64
N SER A 514 8.52 20.40 -39.61
CA SER A 514 7.37 19.50 -39.72
C SER A 514 6.02 20.22 -39.94
N GLY A 515 5.67 20.42 -41.21
CA GLY A 515 4.33 20.83 -41.63
C GLY A 515 4.06 22.34 -41.63
N ALA A 516 3.06 22.76 -42.42
CA ALA A 516 2.80 24.17 -42.72
C ALA A 516 2.35 24.99 -41.49
N ASP A 517 1.77 24.35 -40.47
CA ASP A 517 1.19 25.03 -39.30
C ASP A 517 2.22 25.48 -38.25
N VAL A 518 3.53 25.28 -38.47
CA VAL A 518 4.59 25.74 -37.55
C VAL A 518 4.74 27.27 -37.58
N TRP A 519 4.25 27.92 -38.65
CA TRP A 519 4.50 29.32 -38.92
C TRP A 519 3.26 30.18 -38.59
N SER A 520 3.33 30.88 -37.45
CA SER A 520 2.70 32.17 -37.13
C SER A 520 1.47 32.59 -37.96
N ASN A 521 0.33 32.83 -37.27
CA ASN A 521 -0.85 33.49 -37.85
C ASN A 521 -0.57 34.89 -38.44
N ASP A 522 0.57 35.52 -38.13
CA ASP A 522 1.11 36.66 -38.89
C ASP A 522 2.07 36.20 -39.99
N PRO A 523 1.72 36.32 -41.29
CA PRO A 523 2.56 35.90 -42.41
C PRO A 523 3.83 36.73 -42.60
N ASN A 524 3.95 37.92 -41.98
CA ASN A 524 5.14 38.78 -42.11
C ASN A 524 6.40 38.16 -41.49
N HIS A 525 6.27 37.14 -40.62
CA HIS A 525 7.40 36.48 -39.97
C HIS A 525 8.33 35.72 -40.91
N ILE A 526 7.86 35.29 -42.09
CA ILE A 526 8.64 34.45 -43.04
C ILE A 526 9.81 35.24 -43.67
N HIS A 527 9.68 36.58 -43.77
CA HIS A 527 10.67 37.48 -44.36
C HIS A 527 11.69 38.03 -43.36
N LYS A 528 11.48 37.83 -42.06
CA LYS A 528 12.39 38.31 -41.01
C LYS A 528 13.65 37.41 -40.93
N PRO A 529 14.83 37.97 -40.59
CA PRO A 529 16.02 37.15 -40.36
C PRO A 529 15.80 36.19 -39.20
N SER A 530 16.42 35.01 -39.27
CA SER A 530 16.39 34.01 -38.19
C SER A 530 17.51 34.27 -37.17
N ILE A 531 17.37 33.74 -35.96
CA ILE A 531 18.47 33.65 -35.00
C ILE A 531 18.88 32.18 -34.90
N LEU A 532 20.11 31.88 -35.31
CA LEU A 532 20.67 30.53 -35.29
C LEU A 532 21.65 30.42 -34.13
N THR A 533 21.34 29.58 -33.14
CA THR A 533 22.19 29.35 -31.98
C THR A 533 22.85 27.98 -32.07
N PHE A 534 24.17 27.92 -31.96
CA PHE A 534 24.92 26.67 -31.98
C PHE A 534 25.39 26.37 -30.56
N ILE A 535 25.08 25.17 -30.04
CA ILE A 535 25.38 24.72 -28.68
C ILE A 535 26.27 23.47 -28.74
N TYR A 536 27.38 23.47 -28.00
CA TYR A 536 28.46 22.46 -28.05
C TYR A 536 29.29 22.43 -26.76
#